data_AF-A0A1G4T022-F1
#
_entry.id   AF-A0A1G4T022-F1
#
_cell.length_a   1.000
_cell.length_b   1.000
_cell.length_c   1.000
_cell.angle_alpha   90.00
_cell.angle_beta   90.00
_cell.angle_gamma   90.00
#
_symmetry.space_group_name_H-M   'P 1'
#
loop_
_entity.id
_entity.type
_entity.pdbx_description
1 polymer ?
#
loop_
_entity_poly.entity_id
_entity_poly.type
_entity_poly.pdbx_seq_one_letter_code
_entity_poly.pdbx_strand_id
1 'polypeptide(L)'
;MALIEDTWAERLRMYITSIVQNQGHKLIAINNVPDHLHLLIGLNPNQSISEIVRFIKSDSSEWVNKQKLANGGFQWQEGYGAFSNSRSQIDKVVNYIANQQEHHRKITFLDEYRKMLNDFNIEFDEQYIFKLPQ
;
A
#
# COMPACT_ATOMS: atom_id res chain seq x y z
N MET A 1 5.49 -10.25 -12.00
CA MET A 1 6.14 -9.07 -11.35
C MET A 1 6.88 -9.55 -10.10
N ALA A 2 7.93 -8.87 -9.64
CA ALA A 2 8.62 -9.25 -8.41
C ALA A 2 7.72 -9.03 -7.18
N LEU A 3 7.65 -10.03 -6.29
CA LEU A 3 6.97 -9.95 -5.00
C LEU A 3 7.89 -9.34 -3.93
N ILE A 4 7.29 -8.82 -2.87
CA ILE A 4 7.99 -8.32 -1.69
C ILE A 4 8.42 -9.51 -0.84
N GLU A 5 9.73 -9.75 -0.77
CA GLU A 5 10.29 -10.84 0.04
C GLU A 5 10.60 -10.38 1.47
N ASP A 6 10.42 -11.28 2.43
CA ASP A 6 10.67 -11.01 3.86
C ASP A 6 12.10 -10.52 4.13
N THR A 7 13.06 -10.94 3.31
CA THR A 7 14.48 -10.56 3.41
C THR A 7 14.73 -9.06 3.28
N TRP A 8 13.81 -8.33 2.63
CA TRP A 8 13.97 -6.89 2.41
C TRP A 8 12.70 -6.06 2.66
N ALA A 9 11.58 -6.69 3.00
CA ALA A 9 10.31 -6.03 3.28
C ALA A 9 10.41 -4.91 4.33
N GLU A 10 11.15 -5.13 5.43
CA GLU A 10 11.34 -4.11 6.46
C GLU A 10 12.06 -2.87 5.91
N ARG A 11 13.12 -3.07 5.11
CA ARG A 11 13.86 -1.97 4.50
C ARG A 11 12.99 -1.18 3.53
N LEU A 12 12.10 -1.85 2.78
CA LEU A 12 11.11 -1.18 1.93
C LEU A 12 10.18 -0.30 2.77
N ARG A 13 9.62 -0.82 3.87
CA ARG A 13 8.73 -0.05 4.76
C ARG A 13 9.44 1.16 5.37
N MET A 14 10.69 1.00 5.79
CA MET A 14 11.51 2.12 6.29
C MET A 14 11.76 3.17 5.21
N TYR A 15 12.08 2.74 3.98
CA TYR A 15 12.31 3.66 2.88
C TYR A 15 11.04 4.46 2.51
N ILE A 16 9.90 3.78 2.42
CA ILE A 16 8.59 4.43 2.19
C ILE A 16 8.23 5.38 3.34
N THR A 17 8.56 5.02 4.58
CA THR A 17 8.38 5.91 5.74
C THR A 17 9.13 7.23 5.52
N SER A 18 10.38 7.18 5.05
CA SER A 18 11.14 8.38 4.73
C SER A 18 10.51 9.19 3.60
N ILE A 19 10.01 8.56 2.53
CA ILE A 19 9.30 9.27 1.44
C ILE A 19 8.10 10.04 2.01
N VAL A 20 7.23 9.36 2.76
CA VAL A 20 6.02 9.95 3.35
C VAL A 20 6.37 11.14 4.24
N GLN A 21 7.35 11.00 5.13
CA GLN A 21 7.75 12.06 6.05
C GLN A 21 8.41 13.24 5.33
N ASN A 22 9.25 12.99 4.32
CA ASN A 22 9.92 14.04 3.54
C ASN A 22 8.95 14.87 2.69
N GLN A 23 7.82 14.28 2.30
CA GLN A 23 6.71 14.99 1.64
C GLN A 23 5.79 15.75 2.63
N GLY A 24 6.13 15.74 3.93
CA GLY A 24 5.41 16.46 4.97
C GLY A 24 4.13 15.76 5.46
N HIS A 25 3.94 14.49 5.11
CA HIS A 25 2.84 13.68 5.63
C HIS A 25 3.20 13.03 6.97
N LYS A 26 2.19 12.78 7.80
CA LYS A 26 2.36 11.98 9.02
C LYS A 26 2.18 10.51 8.68
N LEU A 27 3.22 9.69 8.85
CA LEU A 27 3.03 8.24 8.86
C LEU A 27 2.33 7.80 10.14
N ILE A 28 1.24 7.03 10.01
CA ILE A 28 0.49 6.48 11.16
C ILE A 28 0.70 4.97 11.27
N ALA A 29 0.55 4.23 10.17
CA ALA A 29 0.84 2.80 10.12
C ALA A 29 1.25 2.37 8.71
N ILE A 30 2.11 1.35 8.63
CA ILE A 30 2.56 0.73 7.38
C ILE A 30 2.77 -0.76 7.60
N ASN A 31 2.28 -1.58 6.68
CA ASN A 31 2.60 -3.00 6.62
C ASN A 31 2.46 -3.51 5.19
N ASN A 32 3.12 -4.62 4.87
CA ASN A 32 3.02 -5.24 3.57
C ASN A 32 2.74 -6.74 3.69
N VAL A 33 2.21 -7.28 2.61
CA VAL A 33 2.22 -8.70 2.29
C VAL A 33 3.03 -8.89 1.00
N PRO A 34 3.20 -10.12 0.47
CA PRO A 34 4.08 -10.31 -0.68
C PRO A 34 3.69 -9.54 -1.95
N ASP A 35 2.40 -9.33 -2.20
CA ASP A 35 1.91 -8.74 -3.46
C ASP A 35 1.44 -7.28 -3.34
N HIS A 36 1.22 -6.75 -2.13
CA HIS A 36 0.80 -5.35 -1.93
C HIS A 36 1.17 -4.79 -0.55
N LEU A 37 0.91 -3.49 -0.37
CA LEU A 37 1.24 -2.74 0.84
C LEU A 37 0.06 -1.87 1.28
N HIS A 38 -0.19 -1.83 2.59
CA HIS A 38 -1.15 -0.92 3.21
C HIS A 38 -0.43 0.21 3.93
N LEU A 39 -0.99 1.41 3.78
CA LEU A 39 -0.46 2.63 4.35
C LEU A 39 -1.59 3.47 4.93
N LEU A 40 -1.43 3.89 6.19
CA LEU A 40 -2.28 4.91 6.82
C LEU A 40 -1.42 6.15 7.10
N ILE A 41 -1.85 7.28 6.52
CA ILE A 41 -1.18 8.58 6.67
C ILE A 41 -2.16 9.65 7.15
N GLY A 42 -1.63 10.59 7.93
CA GLY A 42 -2.19 11.94 8.03
C GLY A 42 -1.76 12.73 6.80
N LEU A 43 -2.72 13.03 5.92
CA LEU A 43 -2.47 13.73 4.66
C LEU A 43 -2.10 15.20 4.94
N ASN A 44 -1.05 15.69 4.26
CA ASN A 44 -0.73 17.10 4.16
C ASN A 44 -1.70 17.71 3.13
N PRO A 45 -2.55 18.67 3.51
CA PRO A 45 -3.58 19.21 2.62
C PRO A 45 -3.02 19.96 1.40
N ASN A 46 -1.73 20.29 1.40
CA ASN A 46 -1.06 20.95 0.27
C ASN A 46 -0.71 19.99 -0.88
N GLN A 47 -0.88 18.67 -0.70
CA GLN A 47 -0.52 17.65 -1.67
C GLN A 47 -1.69 16.72 -1.95
N SER A 48 -1.88 16.39 -3.23
CA SER A 48 -2.93 15.46 -3.64
C SER A 48 -2.56 14.00 -3.31
N ILE A 49 -3.57 13.14 -3.14
CA ILE A 49 -3.36 11.69 -2.91
C ILE A 49 -2.59 11.06 -4.08
N SER A 50 -2.95 11.40 -5.32
CA SER A 50 -2.28 10.87 -6.52
C SER A 50 -0.80 11.23 -6.56
N GLU A 51 -0.44 12.43 -6.09
CA GLU A 51 0.93 12.89 -6.08
C GLU A 51 1.81 12.16 -5.05
N ILE A 52 1.34 12.00 -3.81
CA ILE A 52 2.10 11.23 -2.81
C ILE A 52 2.22 9.76 -3.20
N VAL A 53 1.15 9.16 -3.77
CA VAL A 53 1.20 7.78 -4.27
C VAL A 53 2.19 7.66 -5.43
N ARG A 54 2.28 8.65 -6.32
CA ARG A 54 3.30 8.69 -7.38
C ARG A 54 4.70 8.63 -6.78
N PHE A 55 5.03 9.51 -5.82
CA PHE A 55 6.35 9.52 -5.16
C PHE A 55 6.66 8.20 -4.46
N ILE A 56 5.71 7.66 -3.69
CA ILE A 56 5.88 6.37 -3.02
C ILE A 56 6.23 5.29 -4.05
N LYS A 57 5.48 5.21 -5.15
CA LYS A 57 5.66 4.16 -6.16
C LYS A 57 6.92 4.35 -6.97
N SER A 58 7.20 5.55 -7.48
CA SER A 58 8.39 5.81 -8.31
C SER A 58 9.67 5.60 -7.51
N ASP A 59 9.78 6.25 -6.36
CA ASP A 59 11.05 6.36 -5.64
C ASP A 59 11.38 5.03 -4.98
N SER A 60 10.39 4.34 -4.41
CA SER A 60 10.61 3.00 -3.86
C SER A 60 10.94 1.96 -4.94
N SER A 61 10.32 2.03 -6.12
CA SER A 61 10.66 1.11 -7.21
C SER A 61 12.09 1.34 -7.70
N GLU A 62 12.47 2.60 -7.91
CA GLU A 62 13.82 2.96 -8.28
C GLU A 62 14.85 2.49 -7.24
N TRP A 63 14.55 2.69 -5.95
CA TRP A 63 15.39 2.24 -4.85
C TRP A 63 15.55 0.72 -4.80
N VAL A 64 14.46 -0.05 -4.87
CA VAL A 64 14.51 -1.54 -4.87
C VAL A 64 15.38 -2.05 -6.01
N ASN A 65 15.21 -1.49 -7.21
CA ASN A 65 15.99 -1.87 -8.39
C ASN A 65 17.47 -1.47 -8.27
N LYS A 66 17.77 -0.24 -7.81
CA LYS A 66 19.16 0.21 -7.58
C LYS A 66 19.88 -0.64 -6.54
N GLN A 67 19.17 -1.05 -5.50
CA GLN A 67 19.70 -1.91 -4.44
C GLN A 67 19.73 -3.40 -4.83
N LYS A 68 19.19 -3.77 -6.01
CA LYS A 68 19.10 -5.14 -6.51
C LYS A 68 18.46 -6.11 -5.50
N LEU A 69 17.39 -5.67 -4.83
CA LEU A 69 16.74 -6.47 -3.77
C LEU A 69 15.81 -7.54 -4.33
N ALA A 70 15.21 -7.29 -5.49
CA ALA A 70 14.34 -8.24 -6.16
C ALA A 70 15.12 -9.03 -7.24
N ASN A 71 14.72 -10.28 -7.45
CA ASN A 71 15.16 -11.06 -8.59
C ASN A 71 14.51 -10.52 -9.88
N GLY A 72 15.24 -9.63 -10.58
CA GLY A 72 14.77 -8.95 -11.78
C GLY A 72 14.24 -7.53 -11.49
N GLY A 73 13.35 -7.04 -12.35
CA GLY A 73 12.76 -5.71 -12.20
C GLY A 73 11.62 -5.69 -11.20
N PHE A 74 11.66 -4.75 -10.26
CA PHE A 74 10.55 -4.42 -9.36
C PHE A 74 9.80 -3.18 -9.85
N GLN A 75 8.48 -3.26 -9.86
CA GLN A 75 7.60 -2.12 -10.11
C GLN A 75 6.25 -2.36 -9.45
N TRP A 76 5.64 -1.30 -8.94
CA TRP A 76 4.24 -1.35 -8.51
C TRP A 76 3.30 -1.38 -9.73
N GLN A 77 2.15 -2.03 -9.57
CA GLN A 77 1.03 -1.93 -10.52
C GLN A 77 0.60 -0.46 -10.73
N GLU A 78 -0.04 -0.13 -11.85
CA GLU A 78 -0.43 1.26 -12.18
C GLU A 78 -1.47 1.85 -11.21
N GLY A 79 -2.46 1.06 -10.79
CA GLY A 79 -3.53 1.53 -9.90
C GLY A 79 -3.13 1.64 -8.42
N TYR A 80 -4.06 2.20 -7.62
CA TYR A 80 -4.03 2.23 -6.17
C TYR A 80 -5.45 2.38 -5.61
N GLY A 81 -5.68 1.95 -4.36
CA GLY A 81 -6.89 2.23 -3.60
C GLY A 81 -6.63 3.30 -2.54
N ALA A 82 -7.56 4.24 -2.36
CA ALA A 82 -7.46 5.28 -1.33
C ALA A 82 -8.81 5.48 -0.66
N PHE A 83 -8.84 5.34 0.66
CA PHE A 83 -10.06 5.36 1.46
C PHE A 83 -9.89 6.23 2.70
N SER A 84 -10.75 7.22 2.87
CA SER A 84 -10.72 8.16 4.00
C SER A 84 -11.29 7.51 5.25
N ASN A 85 -10.65 7.74 6.40
CA ASN A 85 -11.10 7.22 7.69
C ASN A 85 -11.26 8.34 8.70
N SER A 86 -12.29 8.24 9.55
CA SER A 86 -12.54 9.21 10.62
C SER A 86 -11.58 9.03 11.79
N ARG A 87 -11.40 10.07 12.61
CA ARG A 87 -10.48 10.05 13.76
C ARG A 87 -10.76 8.91 14.75
N SER A 88 -12.02 8.59 14.96
CA SER A 88 -12.47 7.51 15.87
C SER A 88 -12.13 6.11 15.35
N GLN A 89 -11.86 5.96 14.05
CA GLN A 89 -11.50 4.68 13.44
C GLN A 89 -10.00 4.43 13.40
N ILE A 90 -9.15 5.42 13.72
CA ILE A 90 -7.69 5.31 13.56
C ILE A 90 -7.14 4.06 14.25
N ASP A 91 -7.48 3.82 15.52
CA ASP A 91 -6.92 2.69 16.25
C ASP A 91 -7.35 1.35 15.64
N LYS A 92 -8.58 1.27 15.13
CA LYS A 92 -9.07 0.09 14.40
C LYS A 92 -8.28 -0.13 13.11
N VAL A 93 -8.02 0.92 12.35
CA VAL A 93 -7.26 0.83 11.07
C VAL A 93 -5.79 0.51 11.33
N VAL A 94 -5.18 1.09 12.36
CA VAL A 94 -3.81 0.76 12.79
C VAL A 94 -3.70 -0.73 13.13
N ASN A 95 -4.61 -1.24 13.97
CA ASN A 95 -4.64 -2.65 14.33
C ASN A 95 -4.87 -3.55 13.10
N TYR A 96 -5.75 -3.15 12.18
CA TYR A 96 -5.97 -3.88 10.93
C TYR A 96 -4.70 -3.95 10.08
N ILE A 97 -4.00 -2.83 9.86
CA ILE A 97 -2.74 -2.77 9.11
C ILE A 97 -1.65 -3.62 9.78
N ALA A 98 -1.52 -3.54 11.10
CA ALA A 98 -0.52 -4.31 11.85
C ALA A 98 -0.69 -5.83 11.68
N ASN A 99 -1.92 -6.31 11.45
CA ASN A 99 -2.25 -7.73 11.34
C ASN A 99 -2.39 -8.23 9.88
N GLN A 100 -2.00 -7.44 8.87
CA GLN A 100 -2.23 -7.76 7.46
C GLN A 100 -1.62 -9.10 7.00
N GLN A 101 -0.44 -9.46 7.49
CA GLN A 101 0.18 -10.74 7.15
C GLN A 101 -0.64 -11.95 7.63
N GLU A 102 -1.25 -11.88 8.82
CA GLU A 102 -2.13 -12.94 9.33
C GLU A 102 -3.49 -12.92 8.60
N HIS A 103 -4.02 -11.73 8.31
CA HIS A 103 -5.25 -11.55 7.56
C HIS A 103 -5.20 -12.25 6.19
N HIS A 104 -4.12 -12.04 5.45
CA HIS A 104 -3.92 -12.62 4.12
C HIS A 104 -3.52 -14.10 4.11
N ARG A 105 -3.46 -14.76 5.27
CA ARG A 105 -3.48 -16.24 5.33
C ARG A 105 -4.87 -16.81 4.99
N LYS A 106 -5.91 -16.00 5.09
CA LYS A 106 -7.32 -16.41 4.95
C LYS A 106 -8.08 -15.65 3.89
N ILE A 107 -7.70 -14.41 3.60
CA ILE A 107 -8.41 -13.52 2.68
C ILE A 107 -7.48 -13.13 1.54
N THR A 108 -7.96 -13.18 0.30
CA THR A 108 -7.17 -12.73 -0.85
C THR A 108 -7.23 -11.20 -0.98
N PHE A 109 -6.24 -10.60 -1.65
CA PHE A 109 -6.28 -9.17 -1.97
C PHE A 109 -7.58 -8.77 -2.70
N LEU A 110 -8.06 -9.60 -3.64
CA LEU A 110 -9.29 -9.30 -4.38
C LEU A 110 -10.53 -9.30 -3.50
N ASP A 111 -10.65 -10.28 -2.58
CA ASP A 111 -11.78 -10.34 -1.66
C ASP A 111 -11.78 -9.15 -0.70
N GLU A 112 -10.61 -8.77 -0.20
CA GLU A 112 -10.45 -7.60 0.64
C GLU A 112 -10.79 -6.32 -0.12
N TYR A 113 -10.27 -6.15 -1.34
CA TYR A 113 -10.53 -4.97 -2.16
C TYR A 113 -12.03 -4.81 -2.47
N ARG A 114 -12.71 -5.89 -2.90
CA ARG A 114 -14.17 -5.89 -3.08
C ARG A 114 -14.89 -5.50 -1.80
N LYS A 115 -14.47 -6.06 -0.66
CA LYS A 115 -15.06 -5.72 0.63
C LYS A 115 -14.90 -4.22 0.91
N MET A 116 -13.73 -3.63 0.67
CA MET A 116 -13.53 -2.20 0.84
C MET A 116 -14.42 -1.39 -0.10
N LEU A 117 -14.52 -1.74 -1.38
CA LEU A 117 -15.41 -1.03 -2.32
C LEU A 117 -16.87 -1.06 -1.84
N ASN A 118 -17.35 -2.22 -1.39
CA ASN A 118 -18.70 -2.37 -0.84
C ASN A 118 -18.90 -1.58 0.46
N ASP A 119 -17.96 -1.66 1.41
CA ASP A 119 -18.04 -0.94 2.70
C ASP A 119 -18.07 0.58 2.51
N PHE A 120 -17.39 1.08 1.47
CA PHE A 120 -17.36 2.50 1.10
C PHE A 120 -18.43 2.89 0.07
N ASN A 121 -19.33 1.97 -0.28
CA ASN A 121 -20.42 2.17 -1.24
C ASN A 121 -19.93 2.75 -2.59
N ILE A 122 -18.81 2.23 -3.08
CA ILE A 122 -18.24 2.56 -4.38
C ILE A 122 -18.81 1.59 -5.40
N GLU A 123 -19.46 2.09 -6.45
CA GLU A 123 -19.88 1.26 -7.59
C GLU A 123 -18.66 0.83 -8.41
N PHE A 124 -18.61 -0.45 -8.78
CA PHE A 124 -17.55 -1.01 -9.60
C PHE A 124 -18.08 -2.12 -10.50
N ASP A 125 -17.40 -2.32 -11.63
CA ASP A 125 -17.61 -3.46 -12.51
C ASP A 125 -16.47 -4.46 -12.28
N GLU A 126 -16.85 -5.71 -12.00
CA GLU A 126 -15.94 -6.84 -11.79
C GLU A 126 -14.95 -7.05 -12.95
N GLN A 127 -15.26 -6.57 -14.16
CA GLN A 127 -14.35 -6.68 -15.31
C GLN A 127 -13.15 -5.73 -15.21
N TYR A 128 -13.26 -4.66 -14.41
CA TYR A 128 -12.26 -3.60 -14.33
C TYR A 128 -11.57 -3.49 -12.96
N ILE A 129 -11.84 -4.41 -12.03
CA ILE A 129 -11.08 -4.49 -10.78
C ILE A 129 -9.65 -4.99 -11.03
N PHE A 130 -8.78 -4.81 -10.03
CA PHE A 130 -7.40 -5.28 -10.09
C PHE A 130 -7.30 -6.75 -10.50
N LYS A 131 -6.27 -7.10 -11.28
CA LYS A 131 -5.99 -8.47 -11.68
C LYS A 131 -4.82 -8.98 -10.84
N LEU A 132 -4.89 -10.25 -10.42
CA LEU A 132 -3.79 -10.88 -9.70
C LEU A 132 -2.53 -10.86 -10.57
N PRO A 133 -1.35 -10.67 -9.96
CA PRO A 133 -0.09 -10.76 -10.69
C PRO A 133 0.02 -12.15 -11.37
N GLN A 134 0.28 -12.15 -12.68
CA GLN A 134 0.69 -13.34 -13.44
C GLN A 134 2.16 -13.66 -13.17
#